data_AF-A0A9D7HVY7-F1
#
_entry.id   AF-A0A9D7HVY7-F1
#
_cell.length_a   1.000
_cell.length_b   1.000
_cell.length_c   1.000
_cell.angle_alpha   90.00
_cell.angle_beta   90.00
_cell.angle_gamma   90.00
#
_symmetry.space_group_name_H-M   'P 1'
#
loop_
_entity.id
_entity.type
_entity.pdbx_description
1 polymer ?
#
loop_
_entity_poly.entity_id
_entity_poly.type
_entity_poly.pdbx_seq_one_letter_code
_entity_poly.pdbx_strand_id
1 'polypeptide(L)'
;MDPSADYHVRCIAKQGSGVYVGGDFTLIGGKMRSGLFAIDMTTSVITAWDPRVSAGNSINTMFMDGGLLYVGGFFGAIKGVTKQSIAAVDLVTGVPTAWAPTCNLAVFGMQKLGSTVFVGGSFTSLGGQGRNFLGGVDAITGLATAWNPAPNNQVSGLTLDGTDLYVGGTLTTIQATARNRAAAINTSGFTLPPWAPGADGEVADITFSDQRPYSRGRSPTSAAHNACVLPRGTPPPVCSMRSTLHPTTLSMT
;
A
#
# COMPACT_ATOMS: atom_id res chain seq x y z
N MET A 1 -19.42 -13.00 17.01
CA MET A 1 -19.49 -11.53 17.03
C MET A 1 -19.49 -11.09 15.58
N ASP A 2 -20.36 -10.17 15.16
CA ASP A 2 -20.34 -9.65 13.77
C ASP A 2 -19.15 -8.69 13.60
N PRO A 3 -18.18 -8.99 12.71
CA PRO A 3 -17.04 -8.12 12.45
C PRO A 3 -17.34 -7.03 11.41
N SER A 4 -18.61 -6.67 11.21
CA SER A 4 -19.01 -5.62 10.28
C SER A 4 -18.31 -4.30 10.59
N ALA A 5 -17.59 -3.79 9.59
CA ALA A 5 -17.06 -2.45 9.57
C ALA A 5 -18.14 -1.49 9.06
N ASP A 6 -18.26 -0.33 9.70
CA ASP A 6 -19.19 0.73 9.28
C ASP A 6 -18.76 1.43 7.98
N TYR A 7 -17.51 1.26 7.57
CA TYR A 7 -16.97 1.84 6.36
C TYR A 7 -15.86 0.96 5.74
N HIS A 8 -15.15 1.47 4.73
CA HIS A 8 -14.26 0.66 3.90
C HIS A 8 -13.09 0.04 4.67
N VAL A 9 -12.88 -1.26 4.46
CA VAL A 9 -11.59 -1.92 4.69
C VAL A 9 -10.73 -1.71 3.45
N ARG A 10 -9.49 -1.24 3.63
CA ARG A 10 -8.57 -0.93 2.53
C ARG A 10 -7.43 -1.92 2.41
N CYS A 11 -6.93 -2.42 3.54
CA CYS A 11 -5.79 -3.33 3.56
C CYS A 11 -5.90 -4.34 4.70
N ILE A 12 -5.28 -5.49 4.49
CA ILE A 12 -5.21 -6.57 5.45
C ILE A 12 -3.80 -7.18 5.45
N ALA A 13 -3.35 -7.66 6.59
CA ALA A 13 -2.10 -8.41 6.73
C ALA A 13 -2.31 -9.59 7.67
N LYS A 14 -1.62 -10.71 7.42
CA LYS A 14 -1.75 -11.93 8.23
C LYS A 14 -0.40 -12.41 8.78
N GLN A 15 -0.34 -12.72 10.07
CA GLN A 15 0.80 -13.39 10.71
C GLN A 15 0.29 -14.47 11.67
N GLY A 16 0.72 -15.72 11.47
CA GLY A 16 0.22 -16.84 12.28
C GLY A 16 -1.30 -16.96 12.17
N SER A 17 -1.99 -16.91 13.33
CA SER A 17 -3.47 -16.85 13.39
C SER A 17 -4.02 -15.43 13.37
N GLY A 18 -3.20 -14.39 13.55
CA GLY A 18 -3.65 -13.00 13.56
C GLY A 18 -3.87 -12.45 12.15
N VAL A 19 -5.04 -11.82 11.93
CA VAL A 19 -5.34 -10.98 10.77
C VAL A 19 -5.52 -9.56 11.25
N TYR A 20 -4.68 -8.66 10.74
CA TYR A 20 -4.70 -7.23 11.03
C TYR A 20 -5.38 -6.53 9.87
N VAL A 21 -6.29 -5.61 10.18
CA VAL A 21 -7.18 -4.97 9.21
C VAL A 21 -7.05 -3.47 9.36
N GLY A 22 -6.89 -2.79 8.23
CA GLY A 22 -6.77 -1.35 8.12
C GLY A 22 -7.78 -0.78 7.13
N GLY A 23 -8.28 0.42 7.40
CA GLY A 23 -9.23 1.07 6.52
C GLY A 23 -9.67 2.43 7.03
N ASP A 24 -10.88 2.82 6.65
CA ASP A 24 -11.50 4.12 6.95
C ASP A 24 -12.62 4.03 8.00
N PHE A 25 -12.83 2.85 8.58
CA PHE A 25 -13.92 2.56 9.53
C PHE A 25 -13.70 3.25 10.88
N THR A 26 -14.80 3.49 11.60
CA THR A 26 -14.79 3.99 12.98
C THR A 26 -15.32 2.98 13.98
N LEU A 27 -16.21 2.08 13.52
CA LEU A 27 -16.86 1.06 14.32
C LEU A 27 -16.61 -0.33 13.72
N ILE A 28 -16.37 -1.31 14.58
CA ILE A 28 -16.40 -2.73 14.23
C ILE A 28 -17.39 -3.44 15.16
N GLY A 29 -18.43 -4.05 14.59
CA GLY A 29 -19.49 -4.70 15.37
C GLY A 29 -20.17 -3.73 16.36
N GLY A 30 -20.33 -2.47 15.95
CA GLY A 30 -20.91 -1.39 16.76
C GLY A 30 -20.01 -0.83 17.87
N LYS A 31 -18.77 -1.31 18.03
CA LYS A 31 -17.81 -0.79 19.02
C LYS A 31 -16.75 0.09 18.35
N MET A 32 -16.39 1.19 18.99
CA MET A 32 -15.35 2.10 18.51
C MET A 32 -14.00 1.39 18.41
N ARG A 33 -13.52 1.24 17.17
CA ARG A 33 -12.24 0.66 16.76
C ARG A 33 -11.85 1.30 15.44
N SER A 34 -11.32 2.52 15.51
CA SER A 34 -11.12 3.37 14.33
C SER A 34 -9.83 3.00 13.60
N GLY A 35 -9.93 2.79 12.29
CA GLY A 35 -8.83 2.62 11.33
C GLY A 35 -8.03 1.32 11.44
N LEU A 36 -7.89 0.71 12.61
CA LEU A 36 -7.14 -0.54 12.83
C LEU A 36 -7.86 -1.47 13.81
N PHE A 37 -7.92 -2.76 13.49
CA PHE A 37 -8.26 -3.83 14.43
C PHE A 37 -7.61 -5.16 14.02
N ALA A 38 -7.69 -6.16 14.89
CA ALA A 38 -7.21 -7.50 14.58
C ALA A 38 -8.26 -8.58 14.91
N ILE A 39 -8.19 -9.68 14.17
CA ILE A 39 -9.00 -10.89 14.33
C ILE A 39 -8.04 -12.05 14.58
N ASP A 40 -8.38 -12.92 15.52
CA ASP A 40 -7.74 -14.23 15.63
C ASP A 40 -8.53 -15.25 14.78
N MET A 41 -7.88 -15.80 13.76
CA MET A 41 -8.46 -16.76 12.82
C MET A 41 -8.77 -18.12 13.45
N THR A 42 -8.12 -18.46 14.56
CA THR A 42 -8.39 -19.74 15.25
C THR A 42 -9.75 -19.70 15.95
N THR A 43 -10.06 -18.55 16.55
CA THR A 43 -11.28 -18.34 17.33
C THR A 43 -12.36 -17.56 16.57
N SER A 44 -12.00 -16.94 15.44
CA SER A 44 -12.85 -16.00 14.68
C SER A 44 -13.36 -14.84 15.54
N VAL A 45 -12.53 -14.36 16.47
CA VAL A 45 -12.86 -13.28 17.41
C VAL A 45 -12.01 -12.04 17.14
N ILE A 46 -12.64 -10.86 17.23
CA ILE A 46 -11.93 -9.57 17.25
C ILE A 46 -11.13 -9.48 18.55
N THR A 47 -9.82 -9.29 18.46
CA THR A 47 -8.92 -9.30 19.62
C THR A 47 -9.02 -8.00 20.42
N ALA A 48 -8.33 -7.95 21.57
CA ALA A 48 -8.23 -6.73 22.37
C ALA A 48 -7.29 -5.66 21.75
N TRP A 49 -6.59 -5.99 20.66
CA TRP A 49 -5.68 -5.08 19.97
C TRP A 49 -6.49 -3.97 19.28
N ASP A 50 -6.36 -2.73 19.77
CA ASP A 50 -7.12 -1.54 19.36
C ASP A 50 -6.22 -0.29 19.26
N PRO A 51 -5.35 -0.18 18.23
CA PRO A 51 -4.54 1.00 17.96
C PRO A 51 -5.41 2.06 17.27
N ARG A 52 -6.28 2.70 18.05
CA ARG A 52 -7.25 3.68 17.52
C ARG A 52 -6.56 4.76 16.70
N VAL A 53 -6.93 4.87 15.44
CA VAL A 53 -6.45 5.89 14.50
C VAL A 53 -7.35 7.13 14.59
N SER A 54 -6.73 8.32 14.56
CA SER A 54 -7.43 9.61 14.70
C SER A 54 -6.72 10.75 13.95
N ALA A 55 -7.39 11.91 13.86
CA ALA A 55 -6.96 13.08 13.10
C ALA A 55 -6.72 12.75 11.60
N GLY A 56 -7.76 12.17 10.98
CA GLY A 56 -7.66 11.34 9.79
C GLY A 56 -7.71 9.88 10.22
N ASN A 57 -8.55 9.07 9.59
CA ASN A 57 -8.83 7.70 10.01
C ASN A 57 -8.63 6.71 8.87
N SER A 58 -7.79 7.04 7.89
CA SER A 58 -7.55 6.20 6.72
C SER A 58 -6.22 5.48 6.82
N ILE A 59 -6.26 4.15 6.85
CA ILE A 59 -5.08 3.30 6.64
C ILE A 59 -5.19 2.67 5.25
N ASN A 60 -4.30 3.04 4.33
CA ASN A 60 -4.32 2.58 2.94
C ASN A 60 -3.43 1.36 2.71
N THR A 61 -2.32 1.26 3.45
CA THR A 61 -1.31 0.22 3.24
C THR A 61 -0.71 -0.24 4.57
N MET A 62 -0.29 -1.50 4.61
CA MET A 62 0.44 -2.04 5.75
C MET A 62 1.40 -3.16 5.34
N PHE A 63 2.45 -3.34 6.11
CA PHE A 63 3.29 -4.54 6.05
C PHE A 63 3.79 -4.87 7.46
N MET A 64 4.21 -6.12 7.68
CA MET A 64 4.75 -6.57 8.97
C MET A 64 6.23 -6.85 8.86
N ASP A 65 6.98 -6.45 9.87
CA ASP A 65 8.40 -6.79 10.02
C ASP A 65 8.81 -6.74 11.49
N GLY A 66 9.59 -7.72 11.94
CA GLY A 66 10.20 -7.72 13.27
C GLY A 66 9.23 -7.57 14.46
N GLY A 67 7.99 -8.05 14.37
CA GLY A 67 6.98 -7.90 15.43
C GLY A 67 6.21 -6.57 15.40
N LEU A 68 6.44 -5.75 14.36
CA LEU A 68 5.76 -4.47 14.15
C LEU A 68 4.84 -4.54 12.93
N LEU A 69 3.73 -3.81 12.99
CA LEU A 69 2.90 -3.44 11.86
C LEU A 69 3.26 -2.03 11.41
N TYR A 70 3.86 -1.91 10.23
CA TYR A 70 4.08 -0.63 9.58
C TYR A 70 2.82 -0.25 8.82
N VAL A 71 2.29 0.94 9.08
CA VAL A 71 1.04 1.44 8.49
C VAL A 71 1.27 2.76 7.79
N GLY A 72 0.60 2.93 6.65
CA GLY A 72 0.63 4.12 5.82
C GLY A 72 -0.79 4.53 5.42
N GLY A 73 -1.08 5.82 5.43
CA GLY A 73 -2.41 6.32 5.13
C GLY A 73 -2.53 7.83 5.26
N PHE A 74 -3.71 8.29 5.67
CA PHE A 74 -3.98 9.69 6.03
C PHE A 74 -4.57 9.75 7.45
N PHE A 75 -3.69 9.99 8.42
CA PHE A 75 -3.99 10.07 9.84
C PHE A 75 -2.98 10.97 10.55
N GLY A 76 -3.33 11.45 11.74
CA GLY A 76 -2.49 12.33 12.54
C GLY A 76 -2.05 11.73 13.87
N ALA A 77 -2.71 10.67 14.35
CA ALA A 77 -2.33 9.97 15.56
C ALA A 77 -2.81 8.51 15.60
N ILE A 78 -2.03 7.67 16.29
CA ILE A 78 -2.40 6.29 16.64
C ILE A 78 -2.31 6.15 18.15
N LYS A 79 -3.38 5.65 18.78
CA LYS A 79 -3.48 5.47 20.24
C LYS A 79 -3.14 6.76 21.02
N GLY A 80 -3.53 7.91 20.47
CA GLY A 80 -3.29 9.24 21.04
C GLY A 80 -1.87 9.80 20.85
N VAL A 81 -0.94 9.03 20.28
CA VAL A 81 0.41 9.49 19.97
C VAL A 81 0.44 10.07 18.55
N THR A 82 0.88 11.31 18.41
CA THR A 82 1.00 11.99 17.12
C THR A 82 1.95 11.24 16.19
N LYS A 83 1.41 10.78 15.06
CA LYS A 83 2.12 10.12 13.96
C LYS A 83 1.39 10.51 12.69
N GLN A 84 2.06 11.26 11.81
CA GLN A 84 1.43 11.76 10.59
C GLN A 84 1.68 10.79 9.44
N SER A 85 0.60 10.22 8.91
CA SER A 85 0.53 9.36 7.71
C SER A 85 1.35 8.07 7.70
N ILE A 86 2.40 7.93 8.51
CA ILE A 86 3.26 6.75 8.61
C ILE A 86 3.56 6.45 10.08
N ALA A 87 3.44 5.19 10.47
CA ALA A 87 3.80 4.73 11.80
C ALA A 87 4.22 3.25 11.77
N ALA A 88 4.98 2.83 12.79
CA ALA A 88 5.13 1.43 13.13
C ALA A 88 4.42 1.18 14.48
N VAL A 89 3.65 0.11 14.55
CA VAL A 89 2.80 -0.24 15.71
C VAL A 89 3.19 -1.63 16.20
N ASP A 90 3.40 -1.77 17.50
CA ASP A 90 3.69 -3.06 18.11
C ASP A 90 2.50 -4.02 18.00
N LEU A 91 2.73 -5.23 17.46
CA LEU A 91 1.67 -6.21 17.19
C LEU A 91 1.03 -6.78 18.47
N VAL A 92 1.71 -6.67 19.61
CA VAL A 92 1.20 -7.21 20.89
C VAL A 92 0.38 -6.14 21.62
N THR A 93 0.92 -4.93 21.74
CA THR A 93 0.39 -3.87 22.60
C THR A 93 -0.45 -2.83 21.84
N GLY A 94 -0.32 -2.77 20.52
CA GLY A 94 -0.93 -1.73 19.69
C GLY A 94 -0.36 -0.33 19.95
N VAL A 95 0.79 -0.23 20.63
CA VAL A 95 1.44 1.07 20.89
C VAL A 95 2.32 1.42 19.68
N PRO A 96 2.23 2.65 19.14
CA PRO A 96 3.15 3.09 18.10
C PRO A 96 4.57 3.26 18.66
N THR A 97 5.58 2.87 17.89
CA THR A 97 6.99 2.99 18.28
C THR A 97 7.51 4.42 18.11
N ALA A 98 8.78 4.67 18.44
CA ALA A 98 9.42 5.97 18.18
C ALA A 98 9.60 6.27 16.68
N TRP A 99 9.69 5.25 15.82
CA TRP A 99 9.87 5.41 14.38
C TRP A 99 8.69 6.20 13.78
N ALA A 100 8.99 7.39 13.27
CA ALA A 100 8.01 8.34 12.73
C ALA A 100 8.61 9.17 11.59
N PRO A 101 8.75 8.59 10.39
CA PRO A 101 9.07 9.38 9.22
C PRO A 101 8.05 10.50 9.06
N THR A 102 8.50 11.75 8.94
CA THR A 102 7.58 12.86 8.66
C THR A 102 7.04 12.70 7.24
N CYS A 103 5.72 12.76 7.07
CA CYS A 103 5.06 12.69 5.78
C CYS A 103 3.83 13.59 5.84
N ASN A 104 3.71 14.54 4.90
CA ASN A 104 2.74 15.63 5.04
C ASN A 104 1.35 15.29 4.51
N LEU A 105 1.22 14.34 3.58
CA LEU A 105 -0.05 13.95 2.96
C LEU A 105 -0.21 12.43 2.94
N ALA A 106 -1.20 11.93 2.20
CA ALA A 106 -1.58 10.53 2.21
C ALA A 106 -0.49 9.63 1.60
N VAL A 107 -0.24 8.52 2.29
CA VAL A 107 0.51 7.38 1.78
C VAL A 107 -0.47 6.34 1.24
N PHE A 108 -0.19 5.81 0.06
CA PHE A 108 -1.02 4.81 -0.62
C PHE A 108 -0.36 3.44 -0.70
N GLY A 109 0.98 3.39 -0.78
CA GLY A 109 1.73 2.13 -0.82
C GLY A 109 3.01 2.19 0.00
N MET A 110 3.40 1.06 0.58
CA MET A 110 4.70 0.89 1.25
C MET A 110 5.28 -0.50 1.00
N GLN A 111 6.59 -0.57 0.81
CA GLN A 111 7.34 -1.81 0.64
C GLN A 111 8.70 -1.70 1.32
N LYS A 112 9.25 -2.78 1.87
CA LYS A 112 10.56 -2.79 2.56
C LYS A 112 11.55 -3.72 1.86
N LEU A 113 12.77 -3.23 1.64
CA LEU A 113 13.92 -4.03 1.21
C LEU A 113 15.15 -3.64 2.02
N GLY A 114 15.74 -4.61 2.73
CA GLY A 114 16.88 -4.35 3.60
C GLY A 114 16.55 -3.29 4.67
N SER A 115 17.33 -2.21 4.71
CA SER A 115 17.17 -1.07 5.61
C SER A 115 16.27 0.05 5.07
N THR A 116 15.72 -0.08 3.85
CA THR A 116 14.90 0.99 3.25
C THR A 116 13.43 0.59 3.20
N VAL A 117 12.56 1.50 3.63
CA VAL A 117 11.12 1.46 3.38
C VAL A 117 10.82 2.43 2.24
N PHE A 118 10.35 1.90 1.11
CA PHE A 118 9.84 2.67 -0.02
C PHE A 118 8.40 3.07 0.25
N VAL A 119 8.10 4.35 0.01
CA VAL A 119 6.82 4.96 0.32
C VAL A 119 6.29 5.66 -0.92
N GLY A 120 5.07 5.34 -1.33
CA GLY A 120 4.36 5.92 -2.47
C GLY A 120 3.07 6.60 -2.00
N GLY A 121 2.75 7.75 -2.56
CA GLY A 121 1.53 8.47 -2.18
C GLY A 121 1.32 9.79 -2.92
N SER A 122 0.62 10.71 -2.24
CA SER A 122 0.33 12.07 -2.69
C SER A 122 1.21 13.15 -2.04
N PHE A 123 2.15 12.75 -1.18
CA PHE A 123 3.00 13.63 -0.38
C PHE A 123 4.00 14.45 -1.20
N THR A 124 4.43 15.57 -0.61
CA THR A 124 5.49 16.43 -1.15
C THR A 124 6.69 16.56 -0.21
N SER A 125 6.62 15.95 0.97
CA SER A 125 7.74 15.78 1.88
C SER A 125 7.72 14.40 2.52
N LEU A 126 8.90 13.79 2.69
CA LEU A 126 9.08 12.49 3.33
C LEU A 126 10.40 12.46 4.10
N GLY A 127 10.37 11.96 5.34
CA GLY A 127 11.57 11.73 6.17
C GLY A 127 12.38 13.00 6.45
N GLY A 128 11.73 14.15 6.54
CA GLY A 128 12.35 15.46 6.78
C GLY A 128 12.89 16.15 5.53
N GLN A 129 12.66 15.61 4.32
CA GLN A 129 13.16 16.16 3.06
C GLN A 129 12.02 16.39 2.06
N GLY A 130 12.19 17.35 1.15
CA GLY A 130 11.29 17.55 0.02
C GLY A 130 11.37 16.36 -0.93
N ARG A 131 10.29 15.58 -1.03
CA ARG A 131 10.17 14.39 -1.88
C ARG A 131 8.76 14.27 -2.37
N ASN A 132 8.59 14.24 -3.67
CA ASN A 132 7.28 14.19 -4.28
C ASN A 132 6.92 12.75 -4.61
N PHE A 133 5.80 12.30 -4.05
CA PHE A 133 5.02 11.10 -4.38
C PHE A 133 5.69 9.73 -4.22
N LEU A 134 7.03 9.64 -4.25
CA LEU A 134 7.79 8.40 -4.08
C LEU A 134 9.15 8.67 -3.45
N GLY A 135 9.49 7.93 -2.41
CA GLY A 135 10.80 8.06 -1.76
C GLY A 135 11.08 6.95 -0.76
N GLY A 136 12.35 6.86 -0.35
CA GLY A 136 12.82 5.88 0.62
C GLY A 136 13.07 6.51 1.98
N VAL A 137 12.72 5.83 3.06
CA VAL A 137 13.11 6.18 4.43
C VAL A 137 13.85 5.03 5.07
N ASP A 138 14.78 5.35 5.95
CA ASP A 138 15.54 4.37 6.70
C ASP A 138 14.63 3.68 7.74
N ALA A 139 14.66 2.36 7.77
CA ALA A 139 13.78 1.53 8.59
C ALA A 139 14.04 1.66 10.10
N ILE A 140 15.15 2.28 10.51
CA ILE A 140 15.52 2.47 11.92
C ILE A 140 15.29 3.90 12.36
N THR A 141 15.73 4.87 11.56
CA THR A 141 15.71 6.30 11.92
C THR A 141 14.47 7.03 11.38
N GLY A 142 13.85 6.51 10.32
CA GLY A 142 12.74 7.17 9.62
C GLY A 142 13.17 8.38 8.79
N LEU A 143 14.47 8.66 8.69
CA LEU A 143 15.02 9.72 7.87
C LEU A 143 15.03 9.32 6.40
N ALA A 144 14.91 10.31 5.53
CA ALA A 144 14.89 10.09 4.09
C ALA A 144 16.26 9.57 3.59
N THR A 145 16.29 8.43 2.86
CA THR A 145 17.54 7.83 2.31
C THR A 145 17.95 8.49 1.00
N ALA A 146 19.08 8.18 0.36
CA ALA A 146 19.37 8.75 -0.98
C ALA A 146 18.31 8.39 -2.06
N TRP A 147 17.42 7.42 -1.80
CA TRP A 147 16.43 6.94 -2.75
C TRP A 147 15.28 7.94 -3.01
N ASN A 148 15.40 8.67 -4.12
CA ASN A 148 14.44 9.67 -4.61
C ASN A 148 14.25 9.59 -6.15
N PRO A 149 13.30 8.79 -6.67
CA PRO A 149 13.06 8.65 -8.10
C PRO A 149 12.31 9.83 -8.76
N ALA A 150 11.73 10.73 -7.95
CA ALA A 150 11.02 11.93 -8.40
C ALA A 150 10.02 11.70 -9.57
N PRO A 151 8.98 10.87 -9.38
CA PRO A 151 7.85 10.86 -10.31
C PRO A 151 7.18 12.24 -10.36
N ASN A 152 6.55 12.57 -11.48
CA ASN A 152 5.87 13.87 -11.64
C ASN A 152 4.43 13.92 -11.10
N ASN A 153 3.89 12.79 -10.65
CA ASN A 153 2.53 12.69 -10.11
C ASN A 153 2.42 11.54 -9.12
N GLN A 154 1.23 11.37 -8.54
CA GLN A 154 0.94 10.44 -7.47
C GLN A 154 1.27 8.98 -7.81
N VAL A 155 1.79 8.27 -6.81
CA VAL A 155 2.02 6.82 -6.85
C VAL A 155 1.02 6.16 -5.91
N SER A 156 0.09 5.41 -6.49
CA SER A 156 -1.04 4.77 -5.81
C SER A 156 -0.71 3.34 -5.37
N GLY A 157 0.13 2.62 -6.12
CA GLY A 157 0.49 1.22 -5.85
C GLY A 157 2.00 0.98 -5.88
N LEU A 158 2.48 0.10 -4.99
CA LEU A 158 3.88 -0.33 -4.89
C LEU A 158 3.99 -1.83 -4.62
N THR A 159 4.79 -2.51 -5.43
CA THR A 159 5.13 -3.93 -5.20
C THR A 159 6.58 -4.21 -5.55
N LEU A 160 7.28 -4.96 -4.68
CA LEU A 160 8.65 -5.40 -4.89
C LEU A 160 8.70 -6.81 -5.49
N ASP A 161 9.62 -7.02 -6.43
CA ASP A 161 10.10 -8.34 -6.84
C ASP A 161 11.64 -8.32 -6.91
N GLY A 162 12.28 -9.02 -5.98
CA GLY A 162 13.73 -8.92 -5.78
C GLY A 162 14.18 -7.48 -5.47
N THR A 163 14.93 -6.88 -6.39
CA THR A 163 15.42 -5.49 -6.29
C THR A 163 14.67 -4.52 -7.19
N ASP A 164 13.65 -4.97 -7.90
CA ASP A 164 12.83 -4.12 -8.75
C ASP A 164 11.55 -3.74 -8.04
N LEU A 165 11.31 -2.43 -7.93
CA LEU A 165 10.07 -1.85 -7.41
C LEU A 165 9.17 -1.47 -8.58
N TYR A 166 8.02 -2.13 -8.65
CA TYR A 166 6.95 -1.82 -9.59
C TYR A 166 6.03 -0.79 -8.96
N VAL A 167 5.87 0.33 -9.66
CA VAL A 167 5.07 1.47 -9.22
C VAL A 167 3.92 1.71 -10.17
N GLY A 168 2.75 2.02 -9.63
CA GLY A 168 1.54 2.36 -10.36
C GLY A 168 0.94 3.66 -9.84
N GLY A 169 0.27 4.42 -10.71
CA GLY A 169 -0.48 5.61 -10.31
C GLY A 169 -0.84 6.49 -11.48
N THR A 170 -0.76 7.80 -11.27
CA THR A 170 -1.09 8.83 -12.27
C THR A 170 0.15 9.50 -12.87
N LEU A 171 1.34 9.01 -12.55
CA LEU A 171 2.60 9.51 -13.10
C LEU A 171 2.67 9.37 -14.63
N THR A 172 3.39 10.28 -15.29
CA THR A 172 3.74 10.19 -16.72
C THR A 172 5.25 10.21 -16.95
N THR A 173 6.04 10.56 -15.94
CA THR A 173 7.50 10.51 -15.98
C THR A 173 8.09 10.08 -14.64
N ILE A 174 9.24 9.42 -14.67
CA ILE A 174 10.13 9.17 -13.52
C ILE A 174 11.54 9.58 -13.92
N GLN A 175 12.25 10.37 -13.10
CA GLN A 175 13.56 10.93 -13.45
C GLN A 175 13.57 11.62 -14.84
N ALA A 176 12.52 12.41 -15.13
CA ALA A 176 12.27 13.04 -16.44
C ALA A 176 12.16 12.07 -17.65
N THR A 177 12.17 10.75 -17.43
CA THR A 177 11.98 9.73 -18.46
C THR A 177 10.51 9.35 -18.54
N ALA A 178 9.96 9.30 -19.75
CA ALA A 178 8.56 8.95 -19.98
C ALA A 178 8.23 7.54 -19.45
N ARG A 179 7.24 7.47 -18.56
CA ARG A 179 6.69 6.26 -17.95
C ARG A 179 5.22 6.50 -17.68
N ASN A 180 4.35 5.96 -18.54
CA ASN A 180 2.92 6.24 -18.42
C ASN A 180 2.28 5.27 -17.42
N ARG A 181 1.85 5.84 -16.28
CA ARG A 181 1.00 5.24 -15.23
C ARG A 181 1.58 4.03 -14.49
N ALA A 182 2.57 3.35 -15.04
CA ALA A 182 3.34 2.32 -14.36
C ALA A 182 4.80 2.28 -14.81
N ALA A 183 5.69 1.91 -13.90
CA ALA A 183 7.11 1.74 -14.16
C ALA A 183 7.75 0.72 -13.22
N ALA A 184 8.87 0.14 -13.64
CA ALA A 184 9.77 -0.57 -12.76
C ALA A 184 10.95 0.36 -12.44
N ILE A 185 11.46 0.28 -11.22
CA ILE A 185 12.62 1.03 -10.76
C ILE A 185 13.52 0.05 -10.01
N ASN A 186 14.77 -0.09 -10.45
CA ASN A 186 15.73 -0.86 -9.68
C ASN A 186 16.14 -0.07 -8.43
N THR A 187 16.00 -0.68 -7.25
CA THR A 187 16.18 0.00 -5.97
C THR A 187 17.64 0.29 -5.65
N SER A 188 18.58 -0.46 -6.21
CA SER A 188 20.01 -0.39 -5.88
C SER A 188 20.80 0.55 -6.77
N GLY A 189 20.31 0.84 -7.98
CA GLY A 189 21.04 1.63 -8.98
C GLY A 189 20.29 2.80 -9.60
N PHE A 190 19.05 3.07 -9.18
CA PHE A 190 18.15 4.06 -9.80
C PHE A 190 17.90 3.86 -11.30
N THR A 191 18.21 2.68 -11.82
CA THR A 191 17.97 2.37 -13.23
C THR A 191 16.49 2.08 -13.44
N LEU A 192 15.98 2.43 -14.61
CA LEU A 192 14.61 2.13 -15.01
C LEU A 192 14.64 0.96 -15.99
N PRO A 193 14.31 -0.28 -15.57
CA PRO A 193 14.16 -1.41 -16.48
C PRO A 193 13.22 -1.07 -17.65
N PRO A 194 13.33 -1.72 -18.82
CA PRO A 194 12.52 -1.38 -20.01
C PRO A 194 11.00 -1.50 -19.81
N TRP A 195 10.53 -2.16 -18.73
CA TRP A 195 9.11 -2.34 -18.46
C TRP A 195 8.37 -1.02 -18.23
N ALA A 196 7.59 -0.61 -19.24
CA ALA A 196 6.69 0.53 -19.23
C ALA A 196 5.43 0.13 -20.01
N PRO A 197 4.42 -0.47 -19.37
CA PRO A 197 3.33 -1.14 -20.08
C PRO A 197 2.39 -0.19 -20.83
N GLY A 198 2.56 1.13 -20.72
CA GLY A 198 1.77 2.10 -21.46
C GLY A 198 0.30 2.10 -21.08
N ALA A 199 0.00 2.01 -19.77
CA ALA A 199 -1.37 1.99 -19.28
C ALA A 199 -2.14 3.27 -19.67
N ASP A 200 -3.38 3.08 -20.13
CA ASP A 200 -4.30 4.11 -20.66
C ASP A 200 -5.14 4.79 -19.57
N GLY A 201 -5.10 4.26 -18.34
CA GLY A 201 -5.75 4.81 -17.14
C GLY A 201 -4.85 4.76 -15.90
N GLU A 202 -5.32 5.33 -14.78
CA GLU A 202 -4.64 5.21 -13.48
C GLU A 202 -4.43 3.73 -13.14
N VAL A 203 -3.25 3.37 -12.62
CA VAL A 203 -2.97 2.05 -12.06
C VAL A 203 -3.02 2.18 -10.54
N ALA A 204 -4.12 1.74 -9.93
CA ALA A 204 -4.34 1.94 -8.50
C ALA A 204 -3.59 0.91 -7.64
N ASP A 205 -3.35 -0.29 -8.18
CA ASP A 205 -2.66 -1.37 -7.47
C ASP A 205 -1.86 -2.24 -8.46
N ILE A 206 -0.72 -2.77 -7.99
CA ILE A 206 0.12 -3.71 -8.72
C ILE A 206 0.39 -4.91 -7.81
N THR A 207 0.12 -6.12 -8.29
CA THR A 207 0.37 -7.35 -7.52
C THR A 207 0.94 -8.46 -8.38
N PHE A 208 1.70 -9.38 -7.78
CA PHE A 208 2.17 -10.59 -8.45
C PHE A 208 1.20 -11.75 -8.19
N SER A 209 0.80 -12.47 -9.25
CA SER A 209 0.06 -13.72 -9.10
C SER A 209 1.00 -14.93 -9.20
N ASP A 210 1.00 -15.77 -8.18
CA ASP A 210 1.45 -17.15 -8.31
C ASP A 210 0.32 -17.92 -9.03
N GLN A 211 0.52 -18.33 -10.28
CA GLN A 211 -0.47 -19.11 -11.01
C GLN A 211 -0.75 -20.44 -10.26
N ARG A 212 -1.85 -20.51 -9.51
CA ARG A 212 -2.60 -21.75 -9.26
C ARG A 212 -4.06 -21.50 -9.64
N PRO A 213 -4.63 -22.27 -10.57
CA PRO A 213 -6.04 -22.13 -10.91
C PRO A 213 -6.85 -22.67 -9.72
N TYR A 214 -7.30 -21.78 -8.84
CA TYR A 214 -8.44 -22.08 -7.98
C TYR A 214 -9.48 -20.99 -8.11
N SER A 215 -10.57 -21.38 -8.78
CA SER A 215 -11.82 -20.65 -8.83
C SER A 215 -12.38 -20.47 -7.42
N ARG A 216 -12.74 -19.21 -7.10
CA ARG A 216 -13.41 -18.71 -5.87
C ARG A 216 -12.45 -18.22 -4.78
N GLY A 217 -12.32 -16.89 -4.75
CA GLY A 217 -11.66 -16.13 -3.69
C GLY A 217 -11.24 -14.78 -4.24
N ARG A 218 -12.15 -13.79 -4.22
CA ARG A 218 -11.80 -12.40 -4.57
C ARG A 218 -10.67 -11.93 -3.65
N SER A 219 -9.62 -11.32 -4.19
CA SER A 219 -8.85 -10.34 -3.40
C SER A 219 -9.84 -9.27 -2.93
N PRO A 220 -9.93 -8.95 -1.63
CA PRO A 220 -10.84 -7.93 -1.14
C PRO A 220 -10.51 -6.50 -1.63
N THR A 221 -9.37 -6.29 -2.28
CA THR A 221 -8.87 -4.94 -2.61
C THR A 221 -9.33 -4.37 -3.96
N SER A 222 -10.06 -5.10 -4.81
CA SER A 222 -10.54 -4.54 -6.09
C SER A 222 -12.05 -4.34 -6.15
N ALA A 223 -12.57 -3.55 -5.21
CA ALA A 223 -13.76 -2.77 -5.52
C ALA A 223 -13.31 -1.60 -6.43
N ALA A 224 -13.56 -1.75 -7.74
CA ALA A 224 -13.63 -0.68 -8.74
C ALA A 224 -12.35 0.07 -9.17
N HIS A 225 -11.14 -0.49 -9.00
CA HIS A 225 -9.93 0.16 -9.53
C HIS A 225 -9.15 -0.72 -10.54
N ASN A 226 -8.55 -0.07 -11.53
CA ASN A 226 -7.66 -0.66 -12.53
C ASN A 226 -6.42 -1.28 -11.85
N ALA A 227 -6.49 -2.57 -11.53
CA ALA A 227 -5.40 -3.32 -10.94
C ALA A 227 -4.56 -3.99 -12.03
N CYS A 228 -3.24 -3.92 -11.90
CA CYS A 228 -2.28 -4.59 -12.76
C CYS A 228 -1.77 -5.87 -12.09
N VAL A 229 -1.99 -7.03 -12.71
CA VAL A 229 -1.47 -8.31 -12.22
C VAL A 229 -0.29 -8.75 -13.07
N LEU A 230 0.86 -9.00 -12.42
CA LEU A 230 2.09 -9.46 -13.04
C LEU A 230 2.30 -10.97 -12.79
N PRO A 231 2.60 -11.78 -13.82
CA PRO A 231 3.02 -13.17 -13.61
C PRO A 231 4.45 -13.21 -13.04
N ARG A 232 4.72 -14.10 -12.09
CA ARG A 232 6.10 -14.38 -11.65
C ARG A 232 6.84 -15.20 -12.71
N GLY A 233 8.11 -14.85 -12.97
CA GLY A 233 9.07 -15.73 -13.66
C GLY A 233 9.44 -15.42 -15.11
N THR A 234 8.96 -14.35 -15.74
CA THR A 234 9.49 -13.89 -17.04
C THR A 234 9.62 -12.36 -17.12
N PRO A 235 10.85 -11.81 -17.19
CA PRO A 235 11.07 -10.38 -17.43
C PRO A 235 10.96 -10.03 -18.92
N PRO A 236 10.34 -8.89 -19.29
CA PRO A 236 9.54 -8.02 -18.44
C PRO A 236 8.07 -8.55 -18.34
N PRO A 237 7.44 -8.58 -17.14
CA PRO A 237 6.14 -9.22 -16.96
C PRO A 237 5.01 -8.43 -17.64
N VAL A 238 4.03 -9.09 -18.27
CA VAL A 238 2.93 -8.39 -18.95
C VAL A 238 1.85 -7.98 -17.95
N CYS A 239 1.49 -6.69 -17.95
CA CYS A 239 0.38 -6.18 -17.17
C CYS A 239 -0.96 -6.49 -17.86
N SER A 240 -1.83 -7.28 -17.23
CA SER A 240 -3.22 -7.42 -17.69
C SER A 240 -4.11 -6.42 -16.95
N MET A 241 -4.49 -5.33 -17.62
CA MET A 241 -5.48 -4.37 -17.10
C MET A 241 -6.88 -4.93 -17.39
N ARG A 242 -7.63 -5.34 -16.36
CA ARG A 242 -9.04 -5.71 -16.53
C ARG A 242 -9.88 -4.43 -16.59
N SER A 243 -10.05 -3.89 -17.79
CA SER A 243 -11.05 -2.86 -18.08
C SER A 243 -12.46 -3.47 -17.94
N THR A 244 -13.36 -2.79 -17.22
CA THR A 244 -14.79 -3.15 -17.16
C THR A 244 -15.60 -2.51 -18.30
N LEU A 245 -14.95 -1.99 -19.34
CA LEU A 245 -15.66 -1.52 -20.53
C LEU A 245 -16.19 -2.72 -21.32
N HIS A 246 -17.48 -3.00 -21.10
CA HIS A 246 -18.33 -3.74 -22.02
C HIS A 246 -18.17 -3.14 -23.43
N PRO A 247 -17.81 -3.91 -24.47
CA PRO A 247 -18.19 -3.54 -25.81
C PRO A 247 -19.65 -3.95 -25.98
N THR A 248 -20.56 -3.01 -25.71
CA THR A 248 -21.84 -3.00 -26.41
C THR A 248 -21.52 -2.72 -27.88
N THR A 249 -21.68 -3.70 -28.76
CA THR A 249 -22.17 -3.47 -30.12
C THR A 249 -22.75 -4.75 -30.71
N LEU A 250 -23.98 -4.58 -31.16
CA LEU A 250 -24.83 -5.46 -31.94
C LEU A 250 -24.18 -5.79 -33.30
N SER A 251 -24.38 -7.02 -33.80
CA SER A 251 -24.62 -7.29 -35.23
C SER A 251 -25.21 -8.68 -35.37
N MET A 252 -26.54 -8.75 -35.45
CA MET A 252 -27.24 -9.90 -36.02
C MET A 252 -27.12 -9.83 -37.54
N THR A 253 -26.60 -10.89 -38.14
CA THR A 253 -26.98 -11.38 -39.46
C THR A 253 -27.05 -12.89 -39.38
#